data_AF-A0A5K7X5G1-F1
#
_entry.id   AF-A0A5K7X5G1-F1
#
_cell.length_a   1.000
_cell.length_b   1.000
_cell.length_c   1.000
_cell.angle_alpha   90.00
_cell.angle_beta   90.00
_cell.angle_gamma   90.00
#
_symmetry.space_group_name_H-M   'P 1'
#
loop_
_entity.id
_entity.type
_entity.pdbx_description
1 polymer ?
#
loop_
_entity_poly.entity_id
_entity_poly.type
_entity_poly.pdbx_seq_one_letter_code
_entity_poly.pdbx_strand_id
1 'polypeptide(L)'
;MDTSPSASLPQRSIIVGDVFASDQPALVATVLGSCIAACMYDPVSQIGGMNHFMLPEANRETTSAAFGIHAMELLINKIMRLGGDRRRLQAKVFGGANVLALQGAELQIGQRNVAFVRQFLADEGITLAAQRVGGNQGVKVCFYTATGRALVKPLPNRLLDETLQQEVQYLRQTKTKTAAAPAADAVTLF
;
A
#
# COMPACT_ATOMS: atom_id res chain seq x y z
N MET A 1 -17.75 -14.08 -36.07
CA MET A 1 -16.94 -15.03 -35.29
C MET A 1 -15.55 -14.42 -35.19
N ASP A 2 -15.27 -13.78 -34.06
CA ASP A 2 -13.93 -13.27 -33.75
C ASP A 2 -13.45 -14.06 -32.54
N THR A 3 -12.67 -15.11 -32.80
CA THR A 3 -11.99 -15.91 -31.79
C THR A 3 -10.55 -15.42 -31.69
N SER A 4 -10.39 -14.16 -31.34
CA SER A 4 -9.11 -13.68 -30.82
C SER A 4 -8.89 -14.33 -29.44
N PRO A 5 -7.71 -14.90 -29.15
CA PRO A 5 -7.46 -15.49 -27.84
C PRO A 5 -7.57 -14.38 -26.81
N SER A 6 -8.50 -14.54 -25.86
CA SER A 6 -8.62 -13.67 -24.69
C SER A 6 -7.31 -13.73 -23.91
N ALA A 7 -6.34 -12.90 -24.27
CA ALA A 7 -5.04 -12.85 -23.64
C ALA A 7 -5.26 -12.57 -22.15
N SER A 8 -4.86 -13.51 -21.30
CA SER A 8 -4.96 -13.35 -19.85
C SER A 8 -4.13 -12.14 -19.44
N LEU A 9 -4.77 -11.15 -18.82
CA LEU A 9 -4.11 -9.95 -18.33
C LEU A 9 -2.93 -10.32 -17.42
N PRO A 10 -1.71 -9.79 -17.63
CA PRO A 10 -0.58 -10.06 -16.75
C PRO A 10 -0.93 -9.77 -15.29
N GLN A 11 -0.72 -10.76 -14.42
CA GLN A 11 -1.04 -10.65 -13.00
C GLN A 11 0.22 -10.47 -12.16
N ARG A 12 0.22 -9.47 -11.27
CA ARG A 12 1.29 -9.21 -10.30
C ARG A 12 0.73 -9.27 -8.89
N SER A 13 1.26 -10.16 -8.06
CA SER A 13 1.02 -10.11 -6.62
C SER A 13 2.08 -9.19 -5.98
N ILE A 14 1.64 -8.31 -5.08
CA ILE A 14 2.54 -7.43 -4.30
C ILE A 14 2.38 -7.71 -2.81
N ILE A 15 3.47 -7.57 -2.06
CA ILE A 15 3.51 -7.73 -0.60
C ILE A 15 3.89 -6.41 0.08
N VAL A 16 3.94 -6.39 1.41
CA VAL A 16 4.38 -5.24 2.20
C VAL A 16 5.72 -4.72 1.68
N GLY A 17 5.79 -3.42 1.38
CA GLY A 17 6.98 -2.77 0.86
C GLY A 17 7.11 -2.76 -0.66
N ASP A 18 6.20 -3.42 -1.38
CA ASP A 18 6.18 -3.37 -2.83
C ASP A 18 5.41 -2.16 -3.35
N VAL A 19 5.91 -1.60 -4.45
CA VAL A 19 5.24 -0.56 -5.24
C VAL A 19 5.32 -0.93 -6.71
N PHE A 20 4.15 -1.06 -7.35
CA PHE A 20 4.05 -1.41 -8.76
C PHE A 20 3.20 -0.37 -9.51
N ALA A 21 3.64 0.02 -10.70
CA ALA A 21 2.87 0.82 -11.64
C ALA A 21 3.13 0.33 -13.06
N SER A 22 2.16 0.51 -13.95
CA SER A 22 2.28 0.12 -15.35
C SER A 22 1.44 1.03 -16.25
N ASP A 23 2.00 1.32 -17.42
CA ASP A 23 1.37 1.94 -18.58
C ASP A 23 0.71 0.91 -19.52
N GLN A 24 0.88 -0.38 -19.22
CA GLN A 24 0.21 -1.47 -19.90
C GLN A 24 -0.90 -2.06 -19.01
N PRO A 25 -1.95 -2.67 -19.61
CA PRO A 25 -2.97 -3.37 -18.85
C PRO A 25 -2.36 -4.50 -17.98
N ALA A 26 -2.56 -4.41 -16.66
CA ALA A 26 -2.13 -5.41 -15.68
C ALA A 26 -3.13 -5.53 -14.52
N LEU A 27 -3.20 -6.71 -13.92
CA LEU A 27 -3.92 -6.98 -12.68
C LEU A 27 -2.95 -7.03 -11.51
N VAL A 28 -3.04 -6.08 -10.60
CA VAL A 28 -2.21 -6.05 -9.39
C VAL A 28 -3.04 -6.54 -8.21
N ALA A 29 -2.55 -7.50 -7.45
CA ALA A 29 -3.28 -8.10 -6.34
C ALA A 29 -2.49 -8.07 -5.04
N THR A 30 -3.19 -7.89 -3.92
CA THR A 30 -2.59 -8.01 -2.58
C THR A 30 -3.63 -8.40 -1.52
N VAL A 31 -3.15 -8.80 -0.36
CA VAL A 31 -3.94 -9.19 0.81
C VAL A 31 -3.63 -8.23 1.95
N LEU A 32 -4.66 -7.74 2.63
CA LEU A 32 -4.55 -6.66 3.61
C LEU A 32 -5.24 -7.02 4.91
N GLY A 33 -4.53 -6.83 6.03
CA GLY A 33 -5.08 -6.73 7.37
C GLY A 33 -5.06 -5.28 7.85
N SER A 34 -4.15 -4.94 8.75
CA SER A 34 -3.95 -3.59 9.30
C SER A 34 -3.16 -2.64 8.38
N CYS A 35 -2.42 -3.19 7.42
CA CYS A 35 -1.74 -2.48 6.35
C CYS A 35 -2.71 -1.80 5.35
N ILE A 36 -2.19 -0.92 4.50
CA ILE A 36 -2.96 -0.22 3.47
C ILE A 36 -2.38 -0.47 2.09
N ALA A 37 -3.28 -0.62 1.11
CA ALA A 37 -2.95 -0.44 -0.30
C ALA A 37 -3.64 0.82 -0.83
N ALA A 38 -2.84 1.73 -1.39
CA ALA A 38 -3.32 2.82 -2.23
C ALA A 38 -3.18 2.40 -3.69
N CYS A 39 -4.29 2.45 -4.42
CA CYS A 39 -4.36 2.29 -5.86
C CYS A 39 -4.48 3.67 -6.49
N MET A 40 -3.54 4.06 -7.36
CA MET A 40 -3.56 5.35 -8.04
C MET A 40 -3.75 5.16 -9.53
N TYR A 41 -4.45 6.10 -10.16
CA TYR A 41 -4.80 6.05 -11.57
C TYR A 41 -4.89 7.45 -12.17
N ASP A 42 -4.26 7.64 -13.32
CA ASP A 42 -4.49 8.80 -14.20
C ASP A 42 -5.48 8.38 -15.30
N PRO A 43 -6.71 8.92 -15.32
CA PRO A 43 -7.75 8.50 -16.25
C PRO A 43 -7.49 8.90 -17.71
N VAL A 44 -6.60 9.87 -17.96
CA VAL A 44 -6.34 10.35 -19.32
C VAL A 44 -5.22 9.53 -19.97
N SER A 45 -4.12 9.33 -19.26
CA SER A 45 -3.02 8.49 -19.76
C SER A 45 -3.28 7.00 -19.58
N GLN A 46 -4.31 6.63 -18.82
CA GLN A 46 -4.67 5.25 -18.48
C GLN A 46 -3.55 4.48 -17.77
N ILE A 47 -2.74 5.19 -17.00
CA ILE A 47 -1.62 4.64 -16.22
C ILE A 47 -2.07 4.49 -14.77
N GLY A 48 -1.78 3.33 -14.19
CA GLY A 48 -2.14 3.07 -12.81
C GLY A 48 -1.12 2.20 -12.08
N GLY A 49 -1.23 2.20 -10.77
CA GLY A 49 -0.38 1.39 -9.90
C GLY A 49 -0.99 1.18 -8.53
N MET A 50 -0.34 0.31 -7.77
CA MET A 50 -0.73 -0.03 -6.40
C MET A 50 0.53 -0.16 -5.55
N ASN A 51 0.45 0.36 -4.33
CA ASN A 51 1.43 0.10 -3.27
C ASN A 51 0.84 -0.79 -2.17
N HIS A 52 1.69 -1.24 -1.25
CA HIS A 52 1.28 -1.91 -0.02
C HIS A 52 2.22 -1.49 1.10
N PHE A 53 1.76 -0.65 2.02
CA PHE A 53 2.54 -0.19 3.18
C PHE A 53 1.96 -0.68 4.51
N MET A 54 2.84 -0.87 5.50
CA MET A 54 2.50 -1.39 6.83
C MET A 54 2.31 -0.30 7.87
N LEU A 55 3.15 0.74 7.83
CA LEU A 55 3.21 1.79 8.84
C LEU A 55 3.15 3.15 8.16
N PRO A 56 2.66 4.22 8.83
CA PRO A 56 2.52 5.51 8.19
C PRO A 56 3.89 6.18 7.93
N GLU A 57 4.78 6.12 8.92
CA GLU A 57 6.07 6.81 8.91
C GLU A 57 7.17 5.93 9.51
N ALA A 58 8.40 6.13 9.03
CA ALA A 58 9.60 5.54 9.59
C ALA A 58 10.09 6.33 10.80
N ASN A 59 10.86 5.66 11.66
CA ASN A 59 11.86 6.37 12.45
C ASN A 59 13.00 6.83 11.53
N ARG A 60 13.62 7.96 11.90
CA ARG A 60 14.31 8.97 11.07
C ARG A 60 15.38 8.50 10.06
N GLU A 61 15.67 7.21 9.95
CA GLU A 61 16.76 6.66 9.12
C GLU A 61 16.33 5.54 8.15
N THR A 62 15.05 5.17 8.06
CA THR A 62 14.62 4.05 7.20
C THR A 62 13.82 4.48 5.96
N THR A 63 14.43 4.39 4.77
CA THR A 63 13.76 4.66 3.49
C THR A 63 13.11 3.40 2.87
N SER A 64 12.16 2.79 3.59
CA SER A 64 11.44 1.61 3.11
C SER A 64 10.07 1.96 2.57
N ALA A 65 9.67 1.38 1.43
CA ALA A 65 8.30 1.45 0.92
C ALA A 65 7.28 0.69 1.77
N ALA A 66 7.71 0.05 2.86
CA ALA A 66 6.79 -0.42 3.89
C ALA A 66 6.25 0.72 4.76
N PHE A 67 6.81 1.94 4.64
CA PHE A 67 6.31 3.16 5.25
C PHE A 67 5.48 3.98 4.25
N GLY A 68 4.36 4.51 4.73
CA GLY A 68 3.32 5.14 3.95
C GLY A 68 3.82 6.32 3.13
N ILE A 69 4.56 7.26 3.74
CA ILE A 69 5.11 8.44 3.02
C ILE A 69 5.91 7.98 1.80
N HIS A 70 6.90 7.10 2.00
CA HIS A 70 7.75 6.62 0.91
C HIS A 70 6.98 5.79 -0.11
N ALA A 71 6.05 4.93 0.32
CA ALA A 71 5.26 4.11 -0.58
C ALA A 71 4.36 4.96 -1.50
N MET A 72 3.80 6.05 -0.97
CA MET A 72 2.95 6.96 -1.72
C MET A 72 3.78 7.80 -2.71
N GLU A 73 4.89 8.38 -2.25
CA GLU A 73 5.82 9.14 -3.10
C GLU A 73 6.38 8.29 -4.25
N LEU A 74 6.84 7.07 -3.95
CA LEU A 74 7.36 6.14 -4.95
C LEU A 74 6.29 5.75 -5.98
N LEU A 75 5.04 5.57 -5.55
CA LEU A 75 3.94 5.23 -6.45
C LEU A 75 3.65 6.38 -7.42
N ILE A 76 3.51 7.60 -6.88
CA ILE A 76 3.28 8.80 -7.69
C ILE A 76 4.42 8.99 -8.69
N ASN A 77 5.66 8.92 -8.23
CA ASN A 77 6.84 9.08 -9.08
C ASN A 77 6.93 8.01 -10.18
N LYS A 78 6.59 6.75 -9.86
CA LYS A 78 6.54 5.67 -10.86
C LYS A 78 5.48 5.95 -11.93
N ILE A 79 4.28 6.38 -11.54
CA ILE A 79 3.22 6.74 -12.49
C ILE A 79 3.65 7.92 -13.36
N MET A 80 4.27 8.96 -12.78
CA MET A 80 4.75 10.12 -13.53
C MET A 80 5.84 9.75 -14.54
N ARG A 81 6.79 8.87 -14.17
CA ARG A 81 7.84 8.39 -15.07
C ARG A 81 7.31 7.60 -16.26
N LEU A 82 6.12 7.00 -16.13
CA LEU A 82 5.43 6.29 -17.19
C LEU A 82 4.60 7.23 -18.09
N GLY A 83 4.53 8.53 -17.78
CA GLY A 83 3.76 9.52 -18.53
C GLY A 83 2.47 9.98 -17.86
N GLY A 84 2.22 9.57 -16.61
CA GLY A 84 1.07 10.03 -15.84
C GLY A 84 1.21 11.47 -15.33
N ASP A 85 0.08 12.15 -15.16
CA ASP A 85 0.03 13.51 -14.61
C ASP A 85 -0.47 13.49 -13.16
N ARG A 86 0.38 13.96 -12.23
CA ARG A 86 0.08 14.05 -10.80
C ARG A 86 -1.26 14.75 -10.53
N ARG A 87 -1.57 15.81 -11.28
CA ARG A 87 -2.74 16.68 -11.08
C ARG A 87 -4.06 15.98 -11.39
N ARG A 88 -4.01 14.87 -12.13
CA ARG A 88 -5.18 14.09 -12.54
C ARG A 88 -5.32 12.79 -11.76
N LEU A 89 -4.40 12.51 -10.84
CA LEU A 89 -4.42 11.26 -10.10
C LEU A 89 -5.69 11.14 -9.26
N GLN A 90 -6.28 9.95 -9.33
CA GLN A 90 -7.35 9.50 -8.47
C GLN A 90 -6.84 8.32 -7.64
N ALA A 91 -7.18 8.31 -6.36
CA ALA A 91 -6.80 7.26 -5.43
C ALA A 91 -8.01 6.41 -5.01
N LYS A 92 -7.77 5.11 -4.83
CA LYS A 92 -8.68 4.20 -4.12
C LYS A 92 -7.90 3.50 -3.02
N VAL A 93 -8.45 3.47 -1.81
CA VAL A 93 -7.71 3.02 -0.62
C VAL A 93 -8.41 1.85 0.06
N PHE A 94 -7.64 0.83 0.40
CA PHE A 94 -8.14 -0.42 0.98
C PHE A 94 -7.28 -0.87 2.16
N GLY A 95 -7.86 -1.62 3.11
CA GLY A 95 -7.14 -2.24 4.25
C GLY A 95 -7.41 -1.55 5.59
N GLY A 96 -6.41 -1.44 6.45
CA GLY A 96 -6.52 -0.72 7.72
C GLY A 96 -7.43 -1.37 8.76
N ALA A 97 -7.69 -2.67 8.65
CA ALA A 97 -8.53 -3.40 9.59
C ALA A 97 -7.85 -3.53 10.96
N ASN A 98 -8.64 -3.47 12.03
CA ASN A 98 -8.17 -3.62 13.42
C ASN A 98 -8.09 -5.10 13.81
N VAL A 99 -7.41 -5.89 12.99
CA VAL A 99 -7.34 -7.36 13.14
C VAL A 99 -6.44 -7.79 14.31
N LEU A 100 -5.48 -6.94 14.71
CA LEU A 100 -4.57 -7.15 15.84
C LEU A 100 -5.11 -6.65 17.20
N ALA A 101 -6.29 -6.01 17.23
CA ALA A 101 -6.84 -5.40 18.45
C ALA A 101 -7.09 -6.41 19.60
N LEU A 102 -7.10 -7.71 19.30
CA LEU A 102 -7.24 -8.79 20.28
C LEU A 102 -6.02 -8.97 21.20
N GLN A 103 -4.88 -8.29 20.95
CA GLN A 103 -3.65 -8.43 21.76
C GLN A 103 -3.26 -7.19 22.60
N GLY A 104 -4.14 -6.20 22.74
CA GLY A 104 -3.97 -5.06 23.67
C GLY A 104 -4.02 -3.66 23.04
N ALA A 105 -3.98 -2.63 23.89
CA ALA A 105 -4.22 -1.22 23.54
C ALA A 105 -3.16 -0.56 22.64
N GLU A 106 -2.01 -1.20 22.41
CA GLU A 106 -0.84 -0.60 21.74
C GLU A 106 -0.83 -0.69 20.20
N LEU A 107 -1.79 -1.37 19.56
CA LEU A 107 -1.72 -1.64 18.12
C LEU A 107 -2.95 -1.13 17.34
N GLN A 108 -3.29 0.16 17.50
CA GLN A 108 -4.18 0.86 16.57
C GLN A 108 -3.50 1.21 15.24
N ILE A 109 -2.73 0.28 14.68
CA ILE A 109 -1.98 0.47 13.42
C ILE A 109 -2.93 0.77 12.27
N GLY A 110 -4.02 0.01 12.15
CA GLY A 110 -5.03 0.22 11.13
C GLY A 110 -5.59 1.63 11.15
N GLN A 111 -6.00 2.12 12.33
CA GLN A 111 -6.54 3.48 12.48
C GLN A 111 -5.51 4.56 12.11
N ARG A 112 -4.26 4.40 12.55
CA ARG A 112 -3.16 5.32 12.21
C ARG A 112 -2.87 5.34 10.71
N ASN A 113 -2.84 4.16 10.07
CA ASN A 113 -2.63 4.05 8.62
C ASN A 113 -3.76 4.72 7.83
N VAL A 114 -5.01 4.56 8.28
CA VAL A 114 -6.18 5.18 7.66
C VAL A 114 -6.17 6.70 7.82
N ALA A 115 -5.82 7.20 9.01
CA ALA A 115 -5.67 8.63 9.24
C ALA A 115 -4.57 9.22 8.34
N PHE A 116 -3.41 8.56 8.32
CA PHE A 116 -2.27 8.95 7.50
C PHE A 116 -2.62 9.04 6.02
N VAL A 117 -3.16 7.98 5.41
CA VAL A 117 -3.39 7.96 3.96
C VAL A 117 -4.45 8.98 3.53
N ARG A 118 -5.46 9.24 4.38
CA ARG A 118 -6.45 10.29 4.11
C ARG A 118 -5.82 11.68 4.16
N GLN A 119 -4.99 11.93 5.17
CA GLN A 119 -4.28 13.20 5.30
C GLN A 119 -3.32 13.43 4.13
N PHE A 120 -2.49 12.43 3.81
CA PHE A 120 -1.58 12.48 2.68
C PHE A 120 -2.30 12.83 1.37
N LEU A 121 -3.42 12.16 1.07
CA LEU A 121 -4.17 12.43 -0.15
C LEU A 121 -4.79 13.84 -0.16
N ALA A 122 -5.23 14.34 0.99
CA ALA A 122 -5.76 15.69 1.11
C ALA A 122 -4.66 16.76 0.90
N ASP A 123 -3.50 16.58 1.53
CA ASP A 123 -2.36 17.50 1.41
C ASP A 123 -1.82 17.55 -0.03
N GLU A 124 -1.86 16.42 -0.73
CA GLU A 124 -1.42 16.30 -2.13
C GLU A 124 -2.49 16.71 -3.15
N GLY A 125 -3.71 17.04 -2.71
CA GLY A 125 -4.83 17.36 -3.60
C GLY A 125 -5.27 16.19 -4.50
N ILE A 126 -4.99 14.95 -4.10
CA ILE A 126 -5.34 13.73 -4.86
C ILE A 126 -6.76 13.30 -4.46
N THR A 127 -7.64 13.14 -5.46
CA THR A 127 -9.04 12.77 -5.21
C THR A 127 -9.15 11.34 -4.67
N LEU A 128 -9.74 11.15 -3.49
CA LEU A 128 -10.09 9.83 -2.95
C LEU A 128 -11.42 9.35 -3.58
N ALA A 129 -11.32 8.64 -4.70
CA ALA A 129 -12.47 8.20 -5.49
C ALA A 129 -13.27 7.06 -4.85
N ALA A 130 -12.62 6.20 -4.06
CA ALA A 130 -13.29 5.15 -3.29
C ALA A 130 -12.42 4.67 -2.13
N GLN A 131 -13.05 4.13 -1.09
CA GLN A 131 -12.31 3.48 0.00
C GLN A 131 -13.10 2.32 0.61
N ARG A 132 -12.37 1.31 1.07
CA ARG A 132 -12.86 0.31 2.04
C ARG A 132 -11.76 0.09 3.06
N VAL A 133 -11.87 0.84 4.16
CA VAL A 133 -10.86 0.88 5.21
C VAL A 133 -11.46 0.60 6.59
N GLY A 134 -10.65 0.10 7.52
CA GLY A 134 -11.09 -0.19 8.89
C GLY A 134 -11.82 -1.53 9.02
N GLY A 135 -12.70 -1.63 10.02
CA GLY A 135 -13.39 -2.87 10.35
C GLY A 135 -12.48 -3.89 11.06
N ASN A 136 -12.95 -5.13 11.12
CA ASN A 136 -12.28 -6.25 11.80
C ASN A 136 -11.98 -7.43 10.86
N GLN A 137 -12.12 -7.22 9.55
CA GLN A 137 -11.95 -8.26 8.54
C GLN A 137 -10.93 -7.82 7.50
N GLY A 138 -9.92 -8.66 7.27
CA GLY A 138 -8.96 -8.46 6.19
C GLY A 138 -9.62 -8.63 4.82
N VAL A 139 -8.98 -8.09 3.78
CA VAL A 139 -9.48 -8.12 2.40
C VAL A 139 -8.40 -8.51 1.41
N LYS A 140 -8.80 -9.18 0.33
CA LYS A 140 -8.02 -9.30 -0.89
C LYS A 140 -8.46 -8.21 -1.87
N VAL A 141 -7.50 -7.46 -2.38
CA VAL A 141 -7.71 -6.38 -3.36
C VAL A 141 -7.09 -6.80 -4.68
N CYS A 142 -7.82 -6.59 -5.77
CA CYS A 142 -7.31 -6.69 -7.13
C CYS A 142 -7.58 -5.37 -7.87
N PHE A 143 -6.56 -4.79 -8.49
CA PHE A 143 -6.60 -3.50 -9.15
C PHE A 143 -6.18 -3.62 -10.61
N TYR A 144 -6.96 -3.02 -11.51
CA TYR A 144 -6.70 -3.00 -12.96
C TYR A 144 -6.02 -1.69 -13.34
N THR A 145 -4.74 -1.73 -13.71
CA THR A 145 -3.91 -0.52 -13.96
C THR A 145 -4.49 0.37 -15.05
N ALA A 146 -4.98 -0.21 -16.14
CA ALA A 146 -5.48 0.53 -17.31
C ALA A 146 -6.86 1.19 -17.11
N THR A 147 -7.65 0.77 -16.11
CA THR A 147 -9.04 1.24 -15.94
C THR A 147 -9.31 1.89 -14.59
N GLY A 148 -8.37 1.79 -13.64
CA GLY A 148 -8.57 2.22 -12.27
C GLY A 148 -9.62 1.40 -11.50
N ARG A 149 -10.16 0.30 -12.07
CA ARG A 149 -11.14 -0.56 -11.40
C ARG A 149 -10.47 -1.36 -10.27
N ALA A 150 -11.18 -1.50 -9.16
CA ALA A 150 -10.75 -2.32 -8.03
C ALA A 150 -11.84 -3.33 -7.67
N LEU A 151 -11.44 -4.55 -7.38
CA LEU A 151 -12.28 -5.60 -6.82
C LEU A 151 -11.79 -5.89 -5.40
N VAL A 152 -12.71 -5.98 -4.45
CA VAL A 152 -12.39 -6.26 -3.06
C VAL A 152 -13.19 -7.46 -2.61
N LYS A 153 -12.49 -8.47 -2.07
CA LYS A 153 -13.09 -9.67 -1.52
C LYS A 153 -12.72 -9.78 -0.04
N PRO A 154 -13.68 -10.01 0.87
CA PRO A 154 -13.36 -10.33 2.26
C PRO A 154 -12.49 -11.60 2.35
N LEU A 155 -11.56 -11.64 3.30
CA LEU A 155 -10.76 -12.84 3.53
C LEU A 155 -11.53 -13.88 4.35
N PRO A 156 -11.38 -15.18 4.03
CA PRO A 156 -11.76 -16.24 4.94
C PRO A 156 -10.83 -16.28 6.16
N ASN A 157 -11.33 -16.75 7.30
CA ASN A 157 -10.63 -16.72 8.59
C ASN A 157 -9.20 -17.31 8.53
N ARG A 158 -9.00 -18.42 7.81
CA ARG A 158 -7.66 -19.03 7.68
C ARG A 158 -6.61 -18.07 7.09
N LEU A 159 -6.96 -17.37 6.02
CA LEU A 159 -6.04 -16.42 5.37
C LEU A 159 -5.83 -15.17 6.22
N LEU A 160 -6.81 -14.84 7.06
CA LEU A 160 -6.68 -13.77 8.04
C LEU A 160 -5.60 -14.12 9.08
N ASP A 161 -5.61 -15.35 9.61
CA ASP A 161 -4.62 -15.80 10.60
C ASP A 161 -3.19 -15.77 10.04
N GLU A 162 -3.00 -16.22 8.79
CA GLU A 162 -1.71 -16.17 8.09
C GLU A 162 -1.23 -14.72 7.89
N THR A 163 -2.15 -13.82 7.50
CA THR A 163 -1.85 -12.38 7.33
C THR A 163 -1.45 -11.76 8.66
N LEU A 164 -2.18 -12.08 9.75
CA LEU A 164 -1.89 -11.61 11.09
C LEU A 164 -0.50 -12.02 11.59
N GLN A 165 -0.09 -13.27 11.33
CA GLN A 165 1.25 -13.74 11.69
C GLN A 165 2.35 -12.96 10.97
N GLN A 166 2.15 -12.68 9.67
CA GLN A 166 3.08 -11.87 8.89
C GLN A 166 3.19 -10.43 9.43
N GLU A 167 2.06 -9.81 9.79
CA GLU A 167 2.04 -8.47 10.38
C GLU A 167 2.81 -8.43 11.71
N VAL A 168 2.53 -9.37 12.62
CA VAL A 168 3.23 -9.46 13.91
C VAL A 168 4.73 -9.67 13.72
N GLN A 169 5.12 -10.56 12.80
CA GLN A 169 6.52 -10.83 12.53
C GLN A 169 7.24 -9.60 11.98
N TYR A 170 6.63 -8.89 11.04
CA TYR A 170 7.18 -7.66 10.49
C TYR A 170 7.37 -6.57 11.57
N LEU A 171 6.37 -6.38 12.43
CA LEU A 171 6.41 -5.40 13.52
C LEU A 171 7.47 -5.74 14.56
N ARG A 172 7.66 -7.03 14.88
CA ARG A 172 8.75 -7.48 15.76
C ARG A 172 10.10 -7.16 15.16
N GLN A 173 10.34 -7.52 13.90
CA GLN A 173 11.61 -7.29 13.22
C GLN A 173 11.97 -5.80 13.12
N THR A 174 10.99 -4.94 12.82
CA THR A 174 11.19 -3.49 12.76
C THR A 174 11.50 -2.87 14.13
N LYS A 175 10.85 -3.33 15.21
CA LYS A 175 11.23 -2.94 16.58
C LYS A 175 12.66 -3.37 16.95
N THR A 176 13.04 -4.62 16.68
CA THR A 176 14.39 -5.12 17.01
C THR A 176 15.49 -4.41 16.22
N LYS A 177 15.26 -4.14 14.94
CA LYS A 177 16.22 -3.42 14.08
C LYS A 177 16.42 -1.96 14.53
N THR A 178 15.38 -1.33 15.07
CA THR A 178 15.46 0.02 15.64
C THR A 178 16.26 0.07 16.94
N ALA A 179 16.24 -1.00 17.74
CA ALA A 179 16.99 -1.07 19.01
C ALA A 179 18.50 -1.32 18.83
N ALA A 180 18.96 -1.60 17.60
CA ALA A 180 20.34 -1.97 17.28
C ALA A 180 21.09 -0.92 16.43
N ALA A 181 20.89 0.38 16.70
CA ALA A 181 21.76 1.42 16.16
C ALA A 181 23.03 1.57 17.02
N PRO A 182 24.25 1.55 16.47
CA PRO A 182 25.46 1.83 17.22
C PRO A 182 25.54 3.31 17.60
N ALA A 183 26.20 3.60 18.74
CA ALA A 183 26.54 4.95 19.13
C ALA A 183 27.32 5.64 17.99
N ALA A 184 26.82 6.79 17.53
CA ALA A 184 27.46 7.58 16.49
C ALA A 184 28.80 8.12 17.01
N ASP A 185 29.89 7.66 16.39
CA ASP A 185 31.22 8.23 16.54
C ASP A 185 31.25 9.69 16.03
N ALA A 186 32.05 10.49 16.73
CA ALA A 186 32.21 11.92 16.56
C ALA A 186 32.51 12.34 15.11
N VAL A 187 31.75 13.31 14.62
CA VAL A 187 32.07 14.03 13.38
C VAL A 187 33.17 15.06 13.68
N THR A 188 34.34 14.88 13.06
CA THR A 188 35.37 15.92 12.94
C THR A 188 35.15 16.67 11.63
N LEU A 189 35.05 18.01 11.71
CA LEU A 189 35.00 18.91 10.55
C LEU A 189 36.42 19.16 10.00
N PHE A 190 36.55 19.19 8.67
CA PHE A 190 37.66 19.80 7.93
C PHE A 190 37.11 20.97 7.09
#